data_AF-A0A561X5A1-F1
#
_entry.id   AF-A0A561X5A1-F1
#
_cell.length_a   1.000
_cell.length_b   1.000
_cell.length_c   1.000
_cell.angle_alpha   90.00
_cell.angle_beta   90.00
_cell.angle_gamma   90.00
#
_symmetry.space_group_name_H-M   'P 1'
#
loop_
_entity.id
_entity.type
_entity.pdbx_description
1 polymer ?
#
loop_
_entity_poly.entity_id
_entity_poly.type
_entity_poly.pdbx_seq_one_letter_code
_entity_poly.pdbx_strand_id
1 'polypeptide(L)'
;MIASWLPLADGLSTGRLFLCPKSHHFPFSTFSIQYMINMVSSSNAHGIDRWRKNGGIQLDKTSVIGLILGIISIGLGMYFKGVSPAVLINPAAILIILVGTAAAVIIAFPTREIKKVPKLLKIIFTESSAPTVEQLIPLFVEWANIARREGLLALEAKLDDVDDPFLRNGLSMAIDGQTQEFIRDVMTEEVAAMEERHEANAAIFTQAGTYAPTLGVLGAVVGLIAALGNMENIAELGQAISAAFVATMLGIFTGYVLWHPFANKLRRKSKEEAKVRYIMIEGVLSILEGQAPRTIEQKLASYLPESERQQSIEPQKEGEAANG
;
A
#
# COMPACT_ATOMS: atom_id res chain seq x y z
N MET A 1 -49.75 25.99 -4.66
CA MET A 1 -49.45 25.52 -6.04
C MET A 1 -48.45 24.37 -5.90
N ILE A 2 -48.80 23.15 -5.46
CA ILE A 2 -49.72 22.10 -5.97
C ILE A 2 -49.43 21.67 -7.42
N ALA A 3 -49.10 20.37 -7.53
CA ALA A 3 -49.24 19.41 -8.65
C ALA A 3 -48.23 19.51 -9.81
N SER A 4 -47.34 18.55 -10.09
CA SER A 4 -47.43 17.08 -10.31
C SER A 4 -47.60 16.68 -11.79
N TRP A 5 -47.14 15.46 -12.13
CA TRP A 5 -47.43 14.61 -13.30
C TRP A 5 -46.30 14.36 -14.33
N LEU A 6 -45.60 13.24 -14.16
CA LEU A 6 -45.41 12.19 -15.18
C LEU A 6 -46.71 11.33 -15.23
N PRO A 7 -47.01 10.39 -16.17
CA PRO A 7 -46.22 9.78 -17.27
C PRO A 7 -47.02 9.34 -18.56
N LEU A 8 -46.39 8.50 -19.42
CA LEU A 8 -46.95 7.54 -20.43
C LEU A 8 -47.35 8.10 -21.82
N ALA A 9 -47.27 7.43 -22.97
CA ALA A 9 -46.63 6.21 -23.49
C ALA A 9 -46.92 6.13 -25.03
N ASP A 10 -46.25 5.22 -25.75
CA ASP A 10 -46.55 4.67 -27.10
C ASP A 10 -46.32 5.58 -28.33
N GLY A 11 -45.78 5.17 -29.49
CA GLY A 11 -45.38 3.87 -30.03
C GLY A 11 -45.35 3.95 -31.57
N LEU A 12 -44.24 3.51 -32.18
CA LEU A 12 -44.07 2.95 -33.55
C LEU A 12 -44.11 3.81 -34.84
N SER A 13 -42.99 3.68 -35.58
CA SER A 13 -42.88 3.35 -37.02
C SER A 13 -43.03 4.44 -38.10
N THR A 14 -41.92 4.87 -38.71
CA THR A 14 -41.50 4.48 -40.08
C THR A 14 -40.16 5.12 -40.46
N GLY A 15 -39.26 4.35 -41.07
CA GLY A 15 -37.87 4.73 -41.30
C GLY A 15 -37.56 5.49 -42.59
N ARG A 16 -36.34 6.02 -42.64
CA ARG A 16 -35.50 6.04 -43.83
C ARG A 16 -34.03 6.17 -43.44
N LEU A 17 -33.25 5.21 -43.91
CA LEU A 17 -31.79 5.19 -44.01
C LEU A 17 -31.24 6.56 -44.47
N PHE A 18 -30.21 7.06 -43.80
CA PHE A 18 -29.16 7.80 -44.49
C PHE A 18 -27.77 7.41 -43.95
N LEU A 19 -26.86 7.27 -44.90
CA LEU A 19 -25.63 6.50 -44.87
C LEU A 19 -24.53 7.10 -43.98
N CYS A 20 -23.78 6.19 -43.36
CA CYS A 20 -22.45 6.39 -42.79
C CYS A 20 -21.41 6.80 -43.85
N PRO A 21 -20.40 7.61 -43.51
CA PRO A 21 -19.07 7.44 -44.06
C PRO A 21 -18.10 6.87 -43.03
N LYS A 22 -17.28 5.96 -43.56
CA LYS A 22 -16.37 5.01 -42.93
C LYS A 22 -15.26 5.62 -42.05
N SER A 23 -14.97 4.84 -40.99
CA SER A 23 -13.64 4.38 -40.52
C SER A 23 -12.62 5.38 -39.98
N HIS A 24 -12.34 5.24 -38.68
CA HIS A 24 -11.03 4.73 -38.21
C HIS A 24 -11.23 3.99 -36.88
N HIS A 25 -11.55 2.69 -36.95
CA HIS A 25 -11.38 1.78 -35.82
C HIS A 25 -9.88 1.49 -35.68
N PHE A 26 -9.24 2.08 -34.68
CA PHE A 26 -7.97 1.56 -34.17
C PHE A 26 -8.28 0.45 -33.16
N PRO A 27 -7.76 -0.77 -33.34
CA PRO A 27 -7.87 -1.80 -32.31
C PRO A 27 -6.86 -1.43 -31.22
N PHE A 28 -7.32 -0.77 -30.16
CA PHE A 28 -6.57 -0.78 -28.91
C PHE A 28 -6.61 -2.21 -28.40
N SER A 29 -5.62 -2.99 -28.79
CA SER A 29 -5.50 -4.39 -28.42
C SER A 29 -5.48 -4.48 -26.89
N THR A 30 -6.42 -5.25 -26.35
CA THR A 30 -6.41 -5.80 -24.99
C THR A 30 -5.09 -6.47 -24.61
N PHE A 31 -4.22 -6.71 -25.59
CA PHE A 31 -2.86 -7.22 -25.47
C PHE A 31 -1.93 -6.37 -24.58
N SER A 32 -1.99 -5.03 -24.61
CA SER A 32 -1.03 -4.20 -23.85
C SER A 32 -1.31 -4.14 -22.34
N ILE A 33 -2.58 -4.18 -21.94
CA ILE A 33 -2.95 -4.18 -20.51
C ILE A 33 -2.68 -5.58 -19.92
N GLN A 34 -2.98 -6.65 -20.67
CA GLN A 34 -2.69 -8.01 -20.24
C GLN A 34 -1.18 -8.29 -20.17
N TYR A 35 -0.36 -7.74 -21.07
CA TYR A 35 1.10 -7.84 -20.99
C TYR A 35 1.67 -7.09 -19.78
N MET A 36 1.11 -5.92 -19.42
CA MET A 36 1.53 -5.18 -18.22
C MET A 36 1.13 -5.91 -16.92
N ILE A 37 -0.06 -6.50 -16.87
CA ILE A 37 -0.48 -7.36 -15.74
C ILE A 37 0.45 -8.59 -15.64
N ASN A 38 0.80 -9.21 -16.77
CA ASN A 38 1.72 -10.35 -16.82
C ASN A 38 3.18 -9.96 -16.52
N MET A 39 3.60 -8.73 -16.78
CA MET A 39 4.94 -8.23 -16.43
C MET A 39 5.09 -7.99 -14.93
N VAL A 40 4.02 -7.60 -14.24
CA VAL A 40 3.99 -7.52 -12.77
C VAL A 40 3.87 -8.93 -12.15
N SER A 41 3.06 -9.81 -12.74
CA SER A 41 2.83 -11.19 -12.25
C SER A 41 4.01 -12.14 -12.48
N SER A 42 4.78 -12.01 -13.57
CA SER A 42 5.89 -12.94 -13.89
C SER A 42 7.21 -12.67 -13.16
N SER A 43 7.27 -11.64 -12.31
CA SER A 43 8.47 -11.38 -11.49
C SER A 43 8.57 -12.25 -10.23
N ASN A 44 7.59 -13.13 -10.00
CA ASN A 44 7.48 -13.93 -8.79
C ASN A 44 7.58 -15.43 -9.07
N ALA A 45 8.73 -15.88 -9.59
CA ALA A 45 9.11 -17.29 -9.54
C ALA A 45 10.62 -17.42 -9.74
N HIS A 46 11.29 -17.95 -8.71
CA HIS A 46 12.62 -18.56 -8.79
C HIS A 46 13.80 -17.58 -9.01
N GLY A 47 14.34 -17.04 -7.91
CA GLY A 47 15.67 -16.41 -7.97
C GLY A 47 16.06 -15.41 -6.87
N ILE A 48 15.22 -15.16 -5.85
CA ILE A 48 15.46 -14.09 -4.87
C ILE A 48 16.22 -14.58 -3.61
N ASP A 49 16.55 -15.87 -3.50
CA ASP A 49 17.16 -16.41 -2.27
C ASP A 49 18.66 -16.10 -2.11
N ARG A 50 19.33 -15.57 -3.13
CA ARG A 50 20.77 -15.30 -3.08
C ARG A 50 21.16 -13.86 -2.74
N TRP A 51 20.21 -12.93 -2.70
CA TRP A 51 20.46 -11.50 -2.42
C TRP A 51 20.14 -11.07 -0.98
N ARG A 52 19.67 -11.98 -0.13
CA ARG A 52 19.20 -11.72 1.26
C ARG A 52 20.31 -11.35 2.27
N LYS A 53 21.60 -11.48 1.91
CA LYS A 53 22.73 -11.30 2.84
C LYS A 53 23.38 -9.90 2.89
N ASN A 54 22.90 -8.92 2.13
CA ASN A 54 23.41 -7.56 2.22
C ASN A 54 22.33 -6.65 2.81
N GLY A 55 22.59 -6.06 3.98
CA GLY A 55 21.75 -5.11 4.71
C GLY A 55 21.55 -3.76 3.99
N GLY A 56 21.33 -3.78 2.69
CA GLY A 56 20.96 -2.63 1.88
C GLY A 56 19.45 -2.36 1.95
N ILE A 57 19.09 -1.08 1.96
CA ILE A 57 17.71 -0.61 1.81
C ILE A 57 17.17 -1.12 0.47
N GLN A 58 16.34 -2.16 0.48
CA GLN A 58 15.70 -2.66 -0.74
C GLN A 58 14.51 -1.76 -1.09
N LEU A 59 14.50 -1.24 -2.32
CA LEU A 59 13.44 -0.36 -2.78
C LEU A 59 12.17 -1.15 -3.12
N ASP A 60 11.03 -0.62 -2.70
CA ASP A 60 9.71 -1.12 -3.06
C ASP A 60 9.43 -0.80 -4.54
N LYS A 61 9.64 -1.80 -5.39
CA LYS A 61 9.53 -1.65 -6.85
C LYS A 61 8.14 -1.18 -7.26
N THR A 62 7.09 -1.64 -6.57
CA THR A 62 5.71 -1.31 -6.92
C THR A 62 5.39 0.17 -6.70
N SER A 63 5.87 0.74 -5.58
CA SER A 63 5.72 2.16 -5.28
C SER A 63 6.44 3.04 -6.31
N VAL A 64 7.67 2.68 -6.68
CA VAL A 64 8.47 3.44 -7.66
C VAL A 64 7.89 3.36 -9.06
N ILE A 65 7.55 2.16 -9.53
CA ILE A 65 6.98 1.96 -10.87
C ILE A 65 5.62 2.67 -10.97
N GLY A 66 4.76 2.55 -9.95
CA GLY A 66 3.46 3.22 -9.93
C GLY A 66 3.58 4.74 -10.01
N LEU A 67 4.52 5.34 -9.27
CA LEU A 67 4.79 6.77 -9.32
C LEU A 67 5.26 7.23 -10.71
N ILE A 68 6.21 6.51 -11.31
CA ILE A 68 6.73 6.82 -12.64
C ILE A 68 5.63 6.70 -13.69
N LEU A 69 4.83 5.63 -13.65
CA LEU A 69 3.70 5.44 -14.57
C LEU A 69 2.64 6.55 -14.41
N GLY A 70 2.34 6.96 -13.18
CA GLY A 70 1.45 8.09 -12.90
C GLY A 70 1.92 9.38 -13.58
N ILE A 71 3.19 9.72 -13.42
CA ILE A 71 3.79 10.92 -14.04
C ILE A 71 3.80 10.81 -15.58
N ILE A 72 4.23 9.66 -16.11
CA ILE A 72 4.30 9.41 -17.56
C ILE A 72 2.91 9.49 -18.20
N SER A 73 1.88 8.93 -17.55
CA SER A 73 0.53 8.91 -18.08
C SER A 73 -0.02 10.32 -18.36
N ILE A 74 0.25 11.26 -17.44
CA ILE A 74 -0.15 12.66 -17.62
C ILE A 74 0.75 13.36 -18.64
N GLY A 75 2.06 13.14 -18.58
CA GLY A 75 3.00 13.75 -19.53
C GLY A 75 2.69 13.38 -20.99
N LEU A 76 2.44 12.10 -21.26
CA LEU A 76 2.02 11.62 -22.58
C LEU A 76 0.64 12.14 -22.96
N GLY A 77 -0.30 12.18 -22.02
CA GLY A 77 -1.63 12.76 -22.25
C GLY A 77 -1.57 14.24 -22.65
N MET A 78 -0.70 15.02 -22.01
CA MET A 78 -0.46 16.43 -22.36
C MET A 78 0.19 16.56 -23.74
N TYR A 79 1.20 15.73 -24.04
CA TYR A 79 1.87 15.72 -25.33
C TYR A 79 0.90 15.43 -26.48
N PHE A 80 0.07 14.39 -26.36
CA PHE A 80 -0.92 14.05 -27.40
C PHE A 80 -2.01 15.11 -27.58
N LYS A 81 -2.32 15.87 -26.52
CA LYS A 81 -3.23 17.02 -26.60
C LYS A 81 -2.55 18.32 -27.05
N GLY A 82 -1.26 18.29 -27.37
CA GLY A 82 -0.50 19.46 -27.81
C GLY A 82 -0.27 20.51 -26.72
N VAL A 83 -0.38 20.13 -25.44
CA VAL A 83 -0.18 21.05 -24.31
C VAL A 83 1.29 21.06 -23.93
N SER A 84 1.91 22.24 -23.95
CA SER A 84 3.30 22.41 -23.51
C SER A 84 3.46 22.04 -22.02
N PRO A 85 4.42 21.17 -21.65
CA PRO A 85 4.71 20.86 -20.24
C PRO A 85 5.11 22.08 -19.41
N ALA A 86 5.59 23.16 -20.04
CA ALA A 86 5.95 24.41 -19.36
C ALA A 86 4.78 25.02 -18.59
N VAL A 87 3.55 24.74 -19.00
CA VAL A 87 2.31 25.23 -18.35
C VAL A 87 2.15 24.67 -16.93
N LEU A 88 2.74 23.51 -16.63
CA LEU A 88 2.73 22.94 -15.26
C LEU A 88 3.61 23.71 -14.28
N ILE A 89 4.63 24.42 -14.78
CA ILE A 89 5.57 25.18 -13.96
C ILE A 89 4.95 26.54 -13.67
N ASN A 90 3.86 26.51 -12.91
CA ASN A 90 3.19 27.70 -12.40
C ASN A 90 3.53 27.86 -10.90
N PRO A 91 4.40 28.82 -10.53
CA PRO A 91 4.81 29.00 -9.14
C PRO A 91 3.64 29.25 -8.19
N ALA A 92 2.62 30.01 -8.63
CA ALA A 92 1.45 30.31 -7.81
C ALA A 92 0.61 29.04 -7.56
N ALA A 93 0.37 28.23 -8.60
CA ALA A 93 -0.34 26.97 -8.45
C ALA A 93 0.43 26.00 -7.53
N ILE A 94 1.74 25.81 -7.75
CA ILE A 94 2.57 24.93 -6.92
C ILE A 94 2.54 25.38 -5.45
N LEU A 95 2.62 26.69 -5.20
CA LEU A 95 2.58 27.25 -3.85
C LEU A 95 1.22 26.98 -3.18
N ILE A 96 0.10 27.29 -3.84
CA ILE A 96 -1.24 27.06 -3.29
C ILE A 96 -1.46 25.58 -2.98
N ILE A 97 -1.06 24.67 -3.89
CA ILE A 97 -1.31 23.25 -3.70
C ILE A 97 -0.33 22.63 -2.69
N LEU A 98 0.98 22.71 -2.91
CA LEU A 98 1.95 22.01 -2.06
C LEU A 98 2.10 22.67 -0.69
N VAL A 99 2.29 23.99 -0.65
CA VAL A 99 2.45 24.70 0.63
C VAL A 99 1.12 24.76 1.37
N GLY A 100 0.00 24.99 0.66
CA GLY A 100 -1.33 24.95 1.27
C GLY A 100 -1.67 23.58 1.86
N THR A 101 -1.37 22.49 1.16
CA THR A 101 -1.63 21.13 1.67
C THR A 101 -0.76 20.85 2.89
N ALA A 102 0.54 21.20 2.82
CA ALA A 102 1.44 21.06 3.96
C ALA A 102 0.95 21.87 5.17
N ALA A 103 0.51 23.11 4.97
CA ALA A 103 -0.04 23.95 6.04
C ALA A 103 -1.31 23.35 6.64
N ALA A 104 -2.25 22.89 5.82
CA ALA A 104 -3.48 22.24 6.28
C ALA A 104 -3.19 20.97 7.09
N VAL A 105 -2.21 20.16 6.65
CA VAL A 105 -1.76 18.97 7.39
C VAL A 105 -1.09 19.34 8.72
N ILE A 106 -0.23 20.37 8.75
CA ILE A 106 0.41 20.85 9.99
C ILE A 106 -0.63 21.38 10.99
N ILE A 107 -1.71 22.01 10.51
CA ILE A 107 -2.83 22.45 11.36
C ILE A 107 -3.60 21.25 11.91
N ALA A 108 -3.82 20.21 11.09
CA ALA A 108 -4.66 19.08 11.45
C ALA A 108 -4.01 18.07 12.41
N PHE A 109 -2.67 17.99 12.45
CA PHE A 109 -1.95 16.96 13.21
C PHE A 109 -0.95 17.54 14.21
N PRO A 110 -0.75 16.88 15.37
CA PRO A 110 0.22 17.33 16.36
C PRO A 110 1.66 17.18 15.85
N THR A 111 2.56 18.08 16.29
CA THR A 111 3.96 18.15 15.85
C THR A 111 4.72 16.82 15.97
N ARG A 112 4.38 15.99 16.96
CA ARG A 112 5.00 14.66 17.18
C ARG A 112 4.76 13.68 16.03
N GLU A 113 3.65 13.82 15.32
CA GLU A 113 3.28 12.98 14.17
C GLU A 113 3.88 13.56 12.88
N ILE A 114 3.81 14.88 12.71
CA ILE A 114 4.41 15.56 11.55
C ILE A 114 5.91 15.28 11.43
N LYS A 115 6.65 15.28 12.55
CA LYS A 115 8.08 14.95 12.57
C LYS A 115 8.41 13.56 12.02
N LYS A 116 7.43 12.64 11.97
CA LYS A 116 7.61 11.28 11.43
C LYS A 116 7.45 11.20 9.91
N VAL A 117 6.86 12.21 9.26
CA VAL A 117 6.57 12.19 7.82
C VAL A 117 7.77 11.80 6.95
N PRO A 118 9.00 12.32 7.16
CA PRO A 118 10.17 11.89 6.37
C PRO A 118 10.47 10.40 6.52
N LYS A 119 10.31 9.84 7.73
CA LYS A 119 10.49 8.41 8.00
C LYS A 119 9.38 7.59 7.32
N LEU A 120 8.13 8.07 7.34
CA LEU A 120 7.00 7.40 6.69
C LEU A 120 7.16 7.35 5.17
N LEU A 121 7.62 8.44 4.54
CA LEU A 121 7.97 8.44 3.12
C LEU A 121 9.05 7.40 2.81
N LYS A 122 10.10 7.28 3.64
CA LYS A 122 11.11 6.23 3.47
C LYS A 122 10.49 4.83 3.53
N ILE A 123 9.58 4.58 4.47
CA ILE A 123 8.89 3.28 4.62
C ILE A 123 8.01 2.95 3.40
N ILE A 124 7.35 3.94 2.79
CA ILE A 124 6.55 3.73 1.58
C ILE A 124 7.39 3.18 0.42
N PHE A 125 8.64 3.65 0.29
CA PHE A 125 9.54 3.28 -0.80
C PHE A 125 10.56 2.19 -0.45
N THR A 126 10.53 1.64 0.76
CA THR A 126 11.45 0.57 1.20
C THR A 126 10.68 -0.71 1.51
N GLU A 127 11.18 -1.86 1.11
CA GLU A 127 10.59 -3.15 1.46
C GLU A 127 10.64 -3.41 2.97
N SER A 128 9.66 -4.17 3.48
CA SER A 128 9.67 -4.59 4.88
C SER A 128 10.84 -5.54 5.13
N SER A 129 11.56 -5.33 6.23
CA SER A 129 12.62 -6.25 6.69
C SER A 129 12.07 -7.33 7.62
N ALA A 130 10.75 -7.40 7.82
CA ALA A 130 10.14 -8.42 8.66
C ALA A 130 10.39 -9.82 8.09
N PRO A 131 10.60 -10.84 8.95
CA PRO A 131 10.76 -12.22 8.50
C PRO A 131 9.51 -12.68 7.77
N THR A 132 9.69 -13.45 6.71
CA THR A 132 8.57 -14.02 5.97
C THR A 132 8.01 -15.23 6.73
N VAL A 133 6.76 -15.60 6.47
CA VAL A 133 6.09 -16.69 7.18
C VAL A 133 6.83 -18.02 6.97
N GLU A 134 7.37 -18.23 5.78
CA GLU A 134 8.17 -19.41 5.40
C GLU A 134 9.47 -19.50 6.20
N GLN A 135 10.00 -18.36 6.67
CA GLN A 135 11.20 -18.32 7.51
C GLN A 135 10.88 -18.58 8.99
N LEU A 136 9.66 -18.24 9.42
CA LEU A 136 9.21 -18.43 10.80
C LEU A 136 8.85 -19.89 11.09
N ILE A 137 8.25 -20.62 10.14
CA ILE A 137 7.81 -22.01 10.37
C ILE A 137 8.96 -22.92 10.81
N PRO A 138 10.10 -23.01 10.10
CA PRO A 138 11.21 -23.86 10.51
C PRO A 138 11.78 -23.48 11.87
N LEU A 139 11.78 -22.18 12.19
CA LEU A 139 12.28 -21.65 13.46
C LEU A 139 11.41 -22.13 14.64
N PHE A 140 10.09 -22.03 14.51
CA PHE A 140 9.16 -22.55 15.52
C PHE A 140 9.22 -24.08 15.65
N VAL A 141 9.44 -24.81 14.55
CA VAL A 141 9.64 -26.27 14.56
C VAL A 141 10.94 -26.64 15.30
N GLU A 142 12.03 -25.93 15.06
CA GLU A 142 13.30 -26.13 15.79
C GLU A 142 13.10 -25.89 17.29
N TRP A 143 12.52 -24.75 17.66
CA TRP A 143 12.29 -24.42 19.07
C TRP A 143 11.34 -25.38 19.76
N ALA A 144 10.30 -25.86 19.09
CA ALA A 144 9.41 -26.88 19.63
C ALA A 144 10.14 -28.21 19.90
N ASN A 145 11.08 -28.59 19.04
CA ASN A 145 11.91 -29.78 19.27
C ASN A 145 12.81 -29.61 20.50
N ILE A 146 13.46 -28.45 20.63
CA ILE A 146 14.32 -28.13 21.79
C ILE A 146 13.47 -28.14 23.07
N ALA A 147 12.36 -27.39 23.09
CA ALA A 147 11.48 -27.29 24.26
C ALA A 147 10.94 -28.65 24.73
N ARG A 148 10.61 -29.56 23.80
CA ARG A 148 10.13 -30.91 24.15
C ARG A 148 11.24 -31.85 24.64
N ARG A 149 12.47 -31.70 24.18
CA ARG A 149 13.59 -32.57 24.53
C ARG A 149 14.30 -32.13 25.81
N GLU A 150 14.53 -30.84 25.92
CA GLU A 150 15.42 -30.23 26.92
C GLU A 150 14.63 -29.36 27.93
N GLY A 151 13.34 -29.15 27.68
CA GLY A 151 12.47 -28.27 28.46
C GLY A 151 12.45 -26.84 27.93
N LEU A 152 11.46 -26.06 28.35
CA LEU A 152 11.26 -24.70 27.85
C LEU A 152 12.43 -23.75 28.17
N LEU A 153 13.10 -23.96 29.30
CA LEU A 153 14.27 -23.19 29.74
C LEU A 153 15.46 -23.30 28.76
N ALA A 154 15.56 -24.40 28.00
CA ALA A 154 16.60 -24.57 26.99
C ALA A 154 16.50 -23.55 25.84
N LEU A 155 15.34 -22.90 25.67
CA LEU A 155 15.17 -21.82 24.69
C LEU A 155 15.83 -20.51 25.12
N GLU A 156 16.25 -20.35 26.38
CA GLU A 156 16.95 -19.16 26.85
C GLU A 156 18.24 -18.90 26.04
N ALA A 157 18.98 -19.96 25.73
CA ALA A 157 20.19 -19.89 24.91
C ALA A 157 19.95 -19.44 23.47
N LYS A 158 18.69 -19.46 22.99
CA LYS A 158 18.28 -19.04 21.65
C LYS A 158 17.74 -17.61 21.61
N LEU A 159 17.41 -17.01 22.76
CA LEU A 159 16.86 -15.64 22.82
C LEU A 159 17.82 -14.59 22.26
N ASP A 160 19.13 -14.78 22.46
CA ASP A 160 20.16 -13.86 21.96
C ASP A 160 20.23 -13.83 20.43
N ASP A 161 19.88 -14.94 19.78
CA ASP A 161 19.85 -15.08 18.31
C ASP A 161 18.54 -14.55 17.68
N VAL A 162 17.54 -14.18 18.50
CA VAL A 162 16.26 -13.62 18.00
C VAL A 162 16.41 -12.12 17.79
N ASP A 163 16.52 -11.70 16.53
CA ASP A 163 16.65 -10.29 16.14
C ASP A 163 15.39 -9.47 16.42
N ASP A 164 14.20 -10.08 16.33
CA ASP A 164 12.93 -9.37 16.45
C ASP A 164 12.51 -9.19 17.93
N PRO A 165 12.37 -7.94 18.43
CA PRO A 165 12.09 -7.70 19.84
C PRO A 165 10.75 -8.24 20.34
N PHE A 166 9.73 -8.27 19.48
CA PHE A 166 8.40 -8.75 19.83
C PHE A 166 8.40 -10.27 20.01
N LEU A 167 9.07 -11.00 19.11
CA LEU A 167 9.24 -12.44 19.24
C LEU A 167 10.10 -12.80 20.46
N ARG A 168 11.18 -12.05 20.69
CA ARG A 168 12.03 -12.20 21.89
C ARG A 168 11.21 -12.03 23.16
N ASN A 169 10.39 -10.98 23.25
CA ASN A 169 9.53 -10.72 24.41
C ASN A 169 8.53 -11.87 24.65
N GLY A 170 7.88 -12.37 23.59
CA GLY A 170 6.96 -13.50 23.68
C GLY A 170 7.62 -14.78 24.22
N LEU A 171 8.81 -15.11 23.72
CA LEU A 171 9.58 -16.26 24.21
C LEU A 171 10.07 -16.07 25.65
N SER A 172 10.53 -14.87 26.02
CA SER A 172 10.92 -14.58 27.41
C SER A 172 9.76 -14.78 28.38
N MET A 173 8.57 -14.27 28.07
CA MET A 173 7.39 -14.50 28.92
C MET A 173 7.02 -15.98 29.05
N ALA A 174 7.20 -16.77 27.98
CA ALA A 174 6.99 -18.21 28.03
C ALA A 174 8.01 -18.90 28.95
N ILE A 175 9.31 -18.56 28.83
CA ILE A 175 10.40 -19.09 29.66
C ILE A 175 10.20 -18.71 31.14
N ASP A 176 9.73 -17.50 31.42
CA ASP A 176 9.40 -17.01 32.76
C ASP A 176 8.17 -17.70 33.39
N GLY A 177 7.51 -18.60 32.64
CA GLY A 177 6.39 -19.41 33.13
C GLY A 177 5.07 -18.64 33.20
N GLN A 178 4.91 -17.57 32.42
CA GLN A 178 3.63 -16.86 32.34
C GLN A 178 2.54 -17.73 31.71
N THR A 179 1.28 -17.45 32.04
CA THR A 179 0.16 -18.22 31.50
C THR A 179 -0.04 -17.91 30.01
N GLN A 180 -0.59 -18.89 29.29
CA GLN A 180 -0.91 -18.74 27.87
C GLN A 180 -1.86 -17.57 27.60
N GLU A 181 -2.88 -17.39 28.45
CA GLU A 181 -3.84 -16.29 28.36
C GLU A 181 -3.13 -14.94 28.53
N PHE A 182 -2.28 -14.80 29.54
CA PHE A 182 -1.52 -13.58 29.77
C PHE A 182 -0.61 -13.23 28.57
N ILE A 183 0.14 -14.20 28.05
CA ILE A 183 1.02 -13.98 26.88
C ILE A 183 0.20 -13.56 25.66
N ARG A 184 -0.92 -14.25 25.41
CA ARG A 184 -1.81 -13.92 24.30
C ARG A 184 -2.34 -12.49 24.43
N ASP A 185 -2.82 -12.12 25.60
CA ASP A 185 -3.38 -10.79 25.87
C ASP A 185 -2.33 -9.71 25.65
N VAL A 186 -1.17 -9.83 26.31
CA VAL A 186 -0.08 -8.84 26.21
C VAL A 186 0.38 -8.66 24.77
N MET A 187 0.65 -9.76 24.06
CA MET A 187 1.15 -9.67 22.69
C MET A 187 0.07 -9.18 21.72
N THR A 188 -1.20 -9.54 21.92
CA THR A 188 -2.31 -9.06 21.08
C THR A 188 -2.55 -7.56 21.29
N GLU A 189 -2.48 -7.09 22.53
CA GLU A 189 -2.54 -5.65 22.85
C GLU A 189 -1.37 -4.88 22.23
N GLU A 190 -0.16 -5.46 22.23
CA GLU A 190 0.99 -4.84 21.56
C GLU A 190 0.78 -4.71 20.04
N VAL A 191 0.18 -5.72 19.40
CA VAL A 191 -0.20 -5.67 17.98
C VAL A 191 -1.29 -4.61 17.74
N ALA A 192 -2.33 -4.56 18.57
CA ALA A 192 -3.40 -3.58 18.44
C ALA A 192 -2.85 -2.14 18.58
N ALA A 193 -1.99 -1.90 19.57
CA ALA A 193 -1.33 -0.61 19.77
C ALA A 193 -0.40 -0.25 18.60
N MET A 194 0.24 -1.24 17.95
CA MET A 194 1.01 -1.04 16.73
C MET A 194 0.13 -0.62 15.56
N GLU A 195 -0.96 -1.33 15.31
CA GLU A 195 -1.91 -1.01 14.24
C GLU A 195 -2.51 0.38 14.41
N GLU A 196 -2.89 0.77 15.63
CA GLU A 196 -3.38 2.12 15.92
C GLU A 196 -2.34 3.20 15.57
N ARG A 197 -1.08 3.00 15.98
CA ARG A 197 0.02 3.91 15.62
C ARG A 197 0.21 3.99 14.11
N HIS A 198 0.10 2.88 13.38
CA HIS A 198 0.25 2.84 11.93
C HIS A 198 -0.92 3.51 11.22
N GLU A 199 -2.14 3.35 11.70
CA GLU A 199 -3.32 4.02 11.15
C GLU A 199 -3.23 5.54 11.34
N ALA A 200 -2.81 6.01 12.52
CA ALA A 200 -2.55 7.43 12.75
C ALA A 200 -1.52 8.00 11.75
N ASN A 201 -0.46 7.25 11.46
CA ASN A 201 0.54 7.64 10.46
C ASN A 201 -0.04 7.69 9.03
N ALA A 202 -0.90 6.73 8.66
CA ALA A 202 -1.56 6.69 7.35
C ALA A 202 -2.63 7.79 7.20
N ALA A 203 -3.27 8.21 8.29
CA ALA A 203 -4.26 9.27 8.32
C ALA A 203 -3.69 10.60 7.82
N ILE A 204 -2.42 10.90 8.10
CA ILE A 204 -1.73 12.12 7.62
C ILE A 204 -1.83 12.24 6.09
N PHE A 205 -1.50 11.15 5.38
CA PHE A 205 -1.55 11.12 3.92
C PHE A 205 -2.99 11.05 3.38
N THR A 206 -3.91 10.44 4.13
CA THR A 206 -5.34 10.45 3.80
C THR A 206 -5.86 11.89 3.78
N GLN A 207 -5.55 12.66 4.82
CA GLN A 207 -5.97 14.07 4.91
C GLN A 207 -5.26 14.95 3.88
N ALA A 208 -3.97 14.74 3.64
CA ALA A 208 -3.27 15.42 2.54
C ALA A 208 -3.96 15.15 1.18
N GLY A 209 -4.41 13.91 0.95
CA GLY A 209 -5.18 13.52 -0.23
C GLY A 209 -6.55 14.18 -0.34
N THR A 210 -7.19 14.46 0.79
CA THR A 210 -8.46 15.20 0.85
C THR A 210 -8.27 16.71 0.68
N TYR A 211 -7.19 17.29 1.22
CA TYR A 211 -6.94 18.73 1.16
C TYR A 211 -6.37 19.19 -0.18
N ALA A 212 -5.52 18.40 -0.83
CA ALA A 212 -4.87 18.83 -2.08
C ALA A 212 -5.87 19.14 -3.22
N PRO A 213 -6.90 18.32 -3.50
CA PRO A 213 -7.91 18.62 -4.52
C PRO A 213 -8.78 19.82 -4.17
N THR A 214 -9.14 20.00 -2.90
CA THR A 214 -9.96 21.13 -2.46
C THR A 214 -9.20 22.45 -2.53
N LEU A 215 -7.90 22.44 -2.21
CA LEU A 215 -6.99 23.56 -2.49
C LEU A 215 -6.81 23.80 -3.99
N GLY A 216 -6.93 22.75 -4.82
CA GLY A 216 -7.03 22.86 -6.28
C GLY A 216 -8.23 23.67 -6.75
N VAL A 217 -9.39 23.47 -6.12
CA VAL A 217 -10.60 24.28 -6.36
C VAL A 217 -10.39 25.71 -5.89
N LEU A 218 -9.80 25.90 -4.70
CA LEU A 218 -9.47 27.23 -4.17
C LEU A 218 -8.50 28.00 -5.10
N GLY A 219 -7.46 27.33 -5.60
CA GLY A 219 -6.53 27.90 -6.58
C GLY A 219 -7.20 28.31 -7.89
N ALA A 220 -8.20 27.53 -8.35
CA ALA A 220 -8.97 27.92 -9.53
C ALA A 220 -9.84 29.15 -9.28
N VAL A 221 -10.45 29.28 -8.09
CA VAL A 221 -11.20 30.49 -7.71
C VAL A 221 -10.28 31.71 -7.71
N VAL A 222 -9.08 31.60 -7.14
CA VAL A 222 -8.08 32.69 -7.17
C VAL A 222 -7.68 33.05 -8.60
N GLY A 223 -7.44 32.06 -9.46
CA GLY A 223 -7.11 32.31 -10.86
C GLY A 223 -8.26 32.95 -11.65
N LEU A 224 -9.50 32.60 -11.35
CA LEU A 224 -10.69 33.23 -11.96
C LEU A 224 -10.87 34.68 -11.50
N ILE A 225 -10.62 34.98 -10.21
CA ILE A 225 -10.63 36.37 -9.71
C ILE A 225 -9.57 37.21 -10.45
N ALA A 226 -8.37 36.67 -10.64
CA ALA A 226 -7.32 37.34 -11.41
C ALA A 226 -7.72 37.56 -12.87
N ALA A 227 -8.35 36.57 -13.50
CA ALA A 227 -8.85 36.67 -14.87
C ALA A 227 -9.90 37.78 -15.03
N LEU A 228 -10.86 37.87 -14.10
CA LEU A 228 -11.89 38.93 -14.09
C LEU A 228 -11.33 40.32 -13.79
N GLY A 229 -10.15 40.42 -13.17
CA GLY A 229 -9.46 41.69 -12.94
C GLY A 229 -8.88 42.31 -14.22
N ASN A 230 -8.50 41.49 -15.20
CA ASN A 230 -7.80 41.92 -16.42
C ASN A 230 -8.58 41.58 -17.70
N MET A 231 -9.89 41.86 -17.73
CA MET A 231 -10.76 41.50 -18.86
C MET A 231 -10.43 42.24 -20.18
N GLU A 232 -9.73 43.37 -20.10
CA GLU A 232 -9.40 44.19 -21.28
C GLU A 232 -8.27 43.57 -22.12
N ASN A 233 -7.39 42.77 -21.51
CA ASN A 233 -6.28 42.11 -22.20
C ASN A 233 -6.56 40.61 -22.39
N ILE A 234 -6.98 40.24 -23.60
CA ILE A 234 -7.31 38.84 -23.97
C ILE A 234 -6.15 37.87 -23.69
N ALA A 235 -4.90 38.30 -23.86
CA ALA A 235 -3.73 37.44 -23.64
C ALA A 235 -3.54 37.12 -22.15
N GLU A 236 -3.62 38.14 -21.29
CA GLU A 236 -3.54 37.97 -19.84
C GLU A 236 -4.72 37.18 -19.28
N LEU A 237 -5.92 37.44 -19.81
CA LEU A 237 -7.13 36.69 -19.48
C LEU A 237 -6.95 35.20 -19.74
N GLY A 238 -6.46 34.83 -20.93
CA GLY A 238 -6.20 33.45 -21.30
C GLY A 238 -5.15 32.79 -20.40
N GLN A 239 -4.09 33.51 -20.03
CA GLN A 239 -3.06 33.02 -19.12
C GLN A 239 -3.60 32.78 -17.70
N ALA A 240 -4.41 33.70 -17.17
CA ALA A 240 -5.02 33.58 -15.84
C ALA A 240 -6.00 32.40 -15.76
N ILE A 241 -6.84 32.21 -16.79
CA ILE A 241 -7.76 31.06 -16.87
C ILE A 241 -6.97 29.74 -16.97
N SER A 242 -5.93 29.70 -17.81
CA SER A 242 -5.07 28.50 -17.93
C SER A 242 -4.41 28.15 -16.59
N ALA A 243 -3.88 29.15 -15.88
CA ALA A 243 -3.30 28.97 -14.54
C ALA A 243 -4.31 28.39 -13.53
N ALA A 244 -5.57 28.83 -13.57
CA ALA A 244 -6.64 28.30 -12.72
C ALA A 244 -6.86 26.79 -12.94
N PHE A 245 -6.95 26.36 -14.20
CA PHE A 245 -7.12 24.94 -14.54
C PHE A 245 -5.90 24.10 -14.17
N VAL A 246 -4.68 24.64 -14.30
CA VAL A 246 -3.46 23.97 -13.84
C VAL A 246 -3.49 23.73 -12.34
N ALA A 247 -3.96 24.70 -11.54
CA ALA A 247 -4.09 24.54 -10.09
C ALA A 247 -5.04 23.39 -9.73
N THR A 248 -6.21 23.30 -10.36
CA THR A 248 -7.15 22.18 -10.15
C THR A 248 -6.54 20.83 -10.55
N MET A 249 -5.89 20.78 -11.71
CA MET A 249 -5.25 19.55 -12.18
C MET A 249 -4.14 19.09 -11.23
N LEU A 250 -3.28 20.00 -10.75
CA LEU A 250 -2.23 19.69 -9.79
C LEU A 250 -2.80 19.22 -8.44
N GLY A 251 -3.88 19.84 -7.96
CA GLY A 251 -4.57 19.43 -6.73
C GLY A 251 -5.12 18.01 -6.82
N ILE A 252 -5.85 17.69 -7.90
CA ILE A 252 -6.40 16.35 -8.14
C ILE A 252 -5.28 15.33 -8.31
N PHE A 253 -4.24 15.66 -9.08
CA PHE A 253 -3.10 14.77 -9.31
C PHE A 253 -2.39 14.42 -8.01
N THR A 254 -1.95 15.43 -7.25
CA THR A 254 -1.22 15.20 -6.01
C THR A 254 -2.09 14.49 -4.97
N GLY A 255 -3.39 14.79 -4.91
CA GLY A 255 -4.32 14.12 -4.00
C GLY A 255 -4.52 12.63 -4.31
N TYR A 256 -4.94 12.31 -5.54
CA TYR A 256 -5.38 10.96 -5.90
C TYR A 256 -4.29 10.05 -6.47
N VAL A 257 -3.23 10.61 -7.04
CA VAL A 257 -2.12 9.82 -7.60
C VAL A 257 -0.97 9.66 -6.60
N LEU A 258 -0.83 10.58 -5.64
CA LEU A 258 0.25 10.52 -4.64
C LEU A 258 -0.28 10.21 -3.23
N TRP A 259 -1.02 11.15 -2.62
CA TRP A 259 -1.31 11.10 -1.18
C TRP A 259 -2.23 9.95 -0.77
N HIS A 260 -3.35 9.73 -1.46
CA HIS A 260 -4.22 8.60 -1.16
C HIS A 260 -3.54 7.23 -1.37
N PRO A 261 -2.83 6.97 -2.48
CA PRO A 261 -2.05 5.75 -2.65
C PRO A 261 -1.00 5.53 -1.57
N PHE A 262 -0.30 6.58 -1.13
CA PHE A 262 0.67 6.48 -0.03
C PHE A 262 0.00 6.05 1.29
N ALA A 263 -1.16 6.62 1.62
CA ALA A 263 -1.94 6.18 2.78
C ALA A 263 -2.32 4.70 2.69
N ASN A 264 -2.83 4.28 1.53
CA ASN A 264 -3.26 2.91 1.29
C ASN A 264 -2.09 1.91 1.36
N LYS A 265 -0.91 2.31 0.86
CA LYS A 265 0.30 1.49 0.92
C LYS A 265 0.76 1.30 2.37
N LEU A 266 0.76 2.36 3.19
CA LEU A 266 1.10 2.25 4.62
C LEU A 266 0.13 1.31 5.35
N ARG A 267 -1.18 1.41 5.10
CA ARG A 267 -2.17 0.49 5.66
C ARG A 267 -1.93 -0.96 5.23
N ARG A 268 -1.56 -1.17 3.96
CA ARG A 268 -1.25 -2.52 3.45
C ARG A 268 -0.04 -3.12 4.17
N LYS A 269 1.05 -2.35 4.30
CA LYS A 269 2.24 -2.77 5.05
C LYS A 269 1.94 -3.07 6.50
N SER A 270 1.12 -2.24 7.16
CA SER A 270 0.68 -2.49 8.54
C SER A 270 -0.07 -3.81 8.68
N LYS A 271 -0.98 -4.12 7.75
CA LYS A 271 -1.73 -5.38 7.76
C LYS A 271 -0.83 -6.61 7.54
N GLU A 272 0.15 -6.49 6.66
CA GLU A 272 1.15 -7.54 6.43
C GLU A 272 2.01 -7.76 7.69
N GLU A 273 2.46 -6.68 8.33
CA GLU A 273 3.20 -6.76 9.60
C GLU A 273 2.35 -7.38 10.72
N ALA A 274 1.11 -6.93 10.90
CA ALA A 274 0.19 -7.49 11.90
C ALA A 274 -0.05 -8.99 11.68
N LYS A 275 -0.22 -9.43 10.42
CA LYS A 275 -0.34 -10.86 10.09
C LYS A 275 0.87 -11.65 10.58
N VAL A 276 2.09 -11.16 10.32
CA VAL A 276 3.34 -11.81 10.79
C VAL A 276 3.38 -11.86 12.31
N ARG A 277 2.98 -10.79 13.01
CA ARG A 277 2.92 -10.73 14.48
C ARG A 277 1.93 -11.74 15.05
N TYR A 278 0.74 -11.90 14.46
CA TYR A 278 -0.22 -12.91 14.89
C TYR A 278 0.29 -14.34 14.71
N ILE A 279 1.03 -14.61 13.64
CA ILE A 279 1.69 -15.91 13.43
C ILE A 279 2.76 -16.16 14.50
N MET A 280 3.53 -15.12 14.86
CA MET A 280 4.50 -15.21 15.97
C MET A 280 3.82 -15.53 17.30
N ILE A 281 2.68 -14.89 17.61
CA ILE A 281 1.87 -15.19 18.81
C ILE A 281 1.49 -16.68 18.80
N GLU A 282 0.87 -17.16 17.72
CA GLU A 282 0.43 -18.56 17.65
C GLU A 282 1.60 -19.55 17.75
N GLY A 283 2.76 -19.22 17.18
CA GLY A 283 3.98 -20.03 17.31
C GLY A 283 4.47 -20.13 18.76
N VAL A 284 4.55 -19.00 19.47
CA VAL A 284 4.96 -18.96 20.89
C VAL A 284 4.00 -19.76 21.76
N LEU A 285 2.69 -19.56 21.59
CA LEU A 285 1.67 -20.27 22.38
C LEU A 285 1.68 -21.77 22.08
N SER A 286 1.87 -22.17 20.83
CA SER A 286 2.00 -23.57 20.45
C SER A 286 3.21 -24.27 21.07
N ILE A 287 4.34 -23.57 21.24
CA ILE A 287 5.52 -24.08 21.98
C ILE A 287 5.18 -24.26 23.45
N LEU A 288 4.54 -23.26 24.07
CA LEU A 288 4.17 -23.29 25.49
C LEU A 288 3.21 -24.43 25.82
N GLU A 289 2.26 -24.71 24.94
CA GLU A 289 1.34 -25.85 25.04
C GLU A 289 2.02 -27.22 24.86
N GLY A 290 3.29 -27.26 24.42
CA GLY A 290 4.01 -28.49 24.15
C GLY A 290 3.50 -29.25 22.92
N GLN A 291 2.91 -28.54 21.94
CA GLN A 291 2.40 -29.16 20.72
C GLN A 291 3.51 -29.88 19.95
N ALA A 292 3.13 -30.95 19.24
CA ALA A 292 4.08 -31.66 18.39
C ALA A 292 4.56 -30.74 17.26
N PRO A 293 5.87 -30.73 16.92
CA PRO A 293 6.40 -29.82 15.89
C PRO A 293 5.67 -29.91 14.55
N ARG A 294 5.24 -31.12 14.14
CA ARG A 294 4.42 -31.34 12.94
C ARG A 294 3.04 -30.66 13.00
N THR A 295 2.43 -30.61 14.19
CA THR A 295 1.16 -29.90 14.41
C THR A 295 1.36 -28.39 14.31
N ILE A 296 2.47 -27.87 14.86
CA ILE A 296 2.83 -26.45 14.76
C ILE A 296 3.06 -26.06 13.30
N GLU A 297 3.83 -26.86 12.56
CA GLU A 297 4.07 -26.68 11.13
C GLU A 297 2.76 -26.58 10.35
N GLN A 298 1.84 -27.55 10.53
CA GLN A 298 0.53 -27.54 9.87
C GLN A 298 -0.31 -26.33 10.24
N LYS A 299 -0.33 -25.95 11.53
CA LYS A 299 -1.08 -24.80 12.04
C LYS A 299 -0.55 -23.49 11.44
N LEU A 300 0.77 -23.28 11.45
CA LEU A 300 1.38 -22.06 10.91
C LEU A 300 1.32 -22.02 9.37
N ALA A 301 1.45 -23.16 8.68
CA ALA A 301 1.28 -23.25 7.23
C ALA A 301 -0.15 -22.94 6.75
N SER A 302 -1.15 -22.99 7.65
CA SER A 302 -2.52 -22.56 7.31
C SER A 302 -2.63 -21.07 6.99
N TYR A 303 -1.69 -20.25 7.49
CA TYR A 303 -1.62 -18.81 7.21
C TYR A 303 -1.01 -18.47 5.84
N LEU A 304 -0.38 -19.45 5.19
CA LEU A 304 0.14 -19.33 3.83
C LEU A 304 -1.00 -19.49 2.80
N PRO A 305 -0.94 -18.74 1.68
CA PRO A 305 -1.72 -19.05 0.49
C PRO A 305 -1.57 -20.51 0.07
N GLU A 306 -2.64 -21.10 -0.50
CA GLU A 306 -2.67 -22.50 -0.94
C GLU A 306 -1.47 -22.88 -1.84
N SER A 307 -1.05 -21.94 -2.71
CA SER A 307 0.08 -22.10 -3.63
C SER A 307 1.44 -22.23 -2.92
N GLU A 308 1.62 -21.56 -1.79
CA GLU A 308 2.86 -21.58 -0.99
C GLU A 308 2.83 -22.76 0.00
N ARG A 309 1.63 -23.15 0.46
CA ARG A 309 1.43 -24.29 1.34
C ARG A 309 1.90 -25.60 0.71
N GLN A 310 1.60 -25.83 -0.57
CA GLN A 310 2.01 -27.06 -1.28
C GLN A 310 3.54 -27.21 -1.32
N GLN A 311 4.26 -26.11 -1.57
CA GLN A 311 5.73 -26.11 -1.61
C GLN A 311 6.38 -26.31 -0.24
N SER A 312 5.72 -25.91 0.85
CA SER A 312 6.21 -26.17 2.22
C SER A 312 6.02 -27.61 2.69
N ILE A 313 5.00 -28.32 2.19
CA ILE A 313 4.63 -29.68 2.63
C ILE A 313 5.21 -30.77 1.72
N GLU A 314 5.36 -30.50 0.42
CA GLU A 314 5.90 -31.46 -0.57
C GLU A 314 7.36 -31.91 -0.38
N PRO A 315 8.33 -31.12 0.13
CA PRO A 315 9.72 -31.58 0.23
C PRO A 315 9.91 -32.77 1.20
N GLN A 316 8.92 -33.09 2.04
CA GLN A 316 8.97 -34.28 2.91
C GLN A 316 8.49 -35.58 2.22
N LYS A 317 7.70 -35.51 1.14
CA LYS A 317 7.19 -36.72 0.47
C LYS A 317 8.24 -37.41 -0.41
N GLU A 318 9.17 -36.67 -1.00
CA GLU A 318 10.22 -37.25 -1.85
C GLU A 318 11.34 -37.94 -1.04
N GLY A 319 11.60 -37.51 0.21
CA GLY A 319 12.59 -38.14 1.09
C GLY A 319 12.14 -39.49 1.66
N GLU A 320 10.83 -39.70 1.81
CA GLU A 320 10.26 -40.96 2.34
C GLU A 320 10.08 -42.02 1.24
N ALA A 321 9.97 -41.61 -0.03
CA ALA A 321 9.91 -42.51 -1.19
C ALA A 321 11.27 -43.05 -1.65
N ALA A 322 12.38 -42.44 -1.22
CA ALA A 322 13.75 -42.86 -1.60
C ALA A 322 14.38 -43.90 -0.65
N ASN A 323 13.73 -44.19 0.48
CA ASN A 323 14.20 -45.17 1.47
C ASN A 323 13.27 -46.40 1.61
N GLY A 324 12.36 -46.62 0.65
CA GLY A 324 11.46 -47.77 0.56
C GLY A 324 11.99 -48.89 -0.31
#